data_AF-A0A5J4P566-F1
#
_entry.id   AF-A0A5J4P566-F1
#
_cell.length_a   1.000
_cell.length_b   1.000
_cell.length_c   1.000
_cell.angle_alpha   90.00
_cell.angle_beta   90.00
_cell.angle_gamma   90.00
#
_symmetry.space_group_name_H-M   'P 1'
#
loop_
_entity.id
_entity.type
_entity.pdbx_description
1 polymer ?
#
loop_
_entity_poly.entity_id
_entity_poly.type
_entity_poly.pdbx_seq_one_letter_code
_entity_poly.pdbx_strand_id
1 'polypeptide(L)'
;EAKTFLTNYTNMTAQNTYNSWKHLGEYLIVKYNDGVIKREKNGEFERNAIGHPASVIRPGYPKDFLEEYVKQTGDRYKIKE
;
A
#
# COMPACT_ATOMS: atom_id res chain seq x y z
N GLU A 1 -33.82 -27.37 -11.03
CA GLU A 1 -32.68 -26.91 -11.85
C GLU A 1 -32.47 -25.39 -11.78
N ALA A 2 -33.43 -24.55 -12.18
CA ALA A 2 -33.27 -23.09 -12.16
C ALA A 2 -32.88 -22.48 -10.79
N LYS A 3 -33.52 -22.91 -9.70
CA LYS A 3 -33.19 -22.43 -8.34
C LYS A 3 -31.74 -22.72 -7.96
N THR A 4 -31.28 -23.95 -8.21
CA THR A 4 -29.91 -24.39 -7.92
C THR A 4 -28.90 -23.59 -8.74
N PHE A 5 -29.18 -23.35 -10.03
CA PHE A 5 -28.34 -22.52 -10.88
C PHE A 5 -28.19 -21.10 -10.32
N LEU A 6 -29.31 -20.44 -9.98
CA LEU A 6 -29.29 -19.08 -9.42
C LEU A 6 -28.54 -19.02 -8.08
N THR A 7 -28.75 -19.99 -7.18
CA THR A 7 -28.00 -20.07 -5.92
C THR A 7 -26.51 -20.23 -6.15
N ASN A 8 -26.09 -21.13 -7.04
CA ASN A 8 -24.68 -21.35 -7.34
C ASN A 8 -24.03 -20.12 -7.98
N TYR A 9 -24.73 -19.46 -8.91
CA TYR A 9 -24.26 -18.23 -9.53
C TYR A 9 -24.07 -17.10 -8.51
N THR A 10 -25.02 -16.92 -7.59
CA THR A 10 -24.91 -15.95 -6.48
C THR A 10 -23.70 -16.26 -5.60
N ASN A 11 -23.52 -17.51 -5.20
CA ASN A 11 -22.37 -17.92 -4.38
C ASN A 11 -21.04 -17.67 -5.09
N MET A 12 -20.94 -18.02 -6.38
CA MET A 12 -19.75 -17.75 -7.20
C MET A 12 -19.46 -16.25 -7.29
N THR A 13 -20.49 -15.43 -7.53
CA THR A 13 -20.34 -13.98 -7.64
C THR A 13 -19.88 -13.35 -6.32
N ALA A 14 -20.45 -13.80 -5.20
CA ALA A 14 -20.04 -13.37 -3.87
C ALA A 14 -18.57 -13.74 -3.58
N GLN A 15 -18.17 -14.97 -3.89
CA GLN A 15 -16.78 -15.41 -3.71
C GLN A 15 -15.81 -14.62 -4.60
N ASN A 16 -16.18 -14.37 -5.86
CA ASN A 16 -15.35 -13.57 -6.78
C ASN A 16 -15.17 -12.13 -6.28
N THR A 17 -16.25 -11.55 -5.75
CA THR A 17 -16.20 -10.21 -5.16
C THR A 17 -15.24 -10.19 -3.97
N TYR A 18 -15.41 -11.11 -3.02
CA TYR A 18 -14.53 -11.24 -1.86
C TYR A 18 -13.05 -11.40 -2.27
N ASN A 19 -12.77 -12.31 -3.21
CA ASN A 19 -11.41 -12.54 -3.68
C ASN A 19 -10.79 -11.29 -4.32
N SER A 20 -11.58 -10.53 -5.08
CA SER A 20 -11.13 -9.29 -5.72
C SER A 20 -10.78 -8.22 -4.68
N TRP A 21 -11.62 -8.03 -3.67
CA TRP A 21 -11.38 -7.08 -2.59
C TRP A 21 -10.20 -7.49 -1.70
N LYS A 22 -10.07 -8.78 -1.42
CA LYS A 22 -8.92 -9.31 -0.68
C LYS A 22 -7.61 -9.04 -1.43
N HIS A 23 -7.59 -9.36 -2.72
CA HIS A 23 -6.42 -9.12 -3.57
C HIS A 23 -6.05 -7.62 -3.62
N LEU A 24 -7.03 -6.74 -3.76
CA LEU A 24 -6.82 -5.30 -3.69
C LEU A 24 -6.24 -4.86 -2.34
N GLY A 25 -6.77 -5.39 -1.24
CA GLY A 25 -6.28 -5.11 0.11
C GLY A 25 -4.82 -5.53 0.30
N GLU A 26 -4.48 -6.76 -0.10
CA GLU A 26 -3.11 -7.29 -0.09
C GLU A 26 -2.17 -6.42 -0.95
N TYR A 27 -2.63 -6.03 -2.14
CA TYR A 27 -1.87 -5.16 -3.03
C TYR A 27 -1.55 -3.81 -2.40
N LEU A 28 -2.56 -3.15 -1.80
CA LEU A 28 -2.40 -1.84 -1.17
C LEU A 28 -1.47 -1.90 0.06
N ILE A 29 -1.60 -2.94 0.89
CA ILE A 29 -0.70 -3.16 2.02
C ILE A 29 0.74 -3.29 1.52
N VAL A 30 0.99 -4.12 0.50
CA VAL A 30 2.34 -4.30 -0.05
C VAL A 30 2.88 -3.02 -0.69
N LYS A 31 2.02 -2.25 -1.36
CA LYS A 31 2.41 -1.01 -2.06
C LYS A 31 2.79 0.10 -1.09
N TYR A 32 2.08 0.24 0.04
CA TYR A 32 2.20 1.38 0.96
C TYR A 32 2.68 1.01 2.38
N ASN A 33 3.33 -0.14 2.53
CA ASN A 33 3.80 -0.62 3.84
C ASN A 33 4.82 0.34 4.47
N ASP A 34 4.77 0.53 5.78
CA ASP A 34 5.83 1.17 6.58
C ASP A 34 6.31 2.54 6.04
N GLY A 35 5.37 3.36 5.54
CA GLY A 35 5.65 4.70 5.03
C GLY A 35 6.48 4.74 3.74
N VAL A 36 6.66 3.61 3.05
CA VAL A 36 7.28 3.55 1.72
C VAL A 36 6.24 3.34 0.64
N ILE A 37 6.59 3.69 -0.60
CA ILE A 37 5.76 3.43 -1.78
C ILE A 37 6.56 2.53 -2.73
N LYS A 38 6.08 1.32 -2.99
CA LYS A 38 6.65 0.45 -4.03
C LYS A 38 6.25 0.97 -5.41
N ARG A 39 7.22 1.00 -6.33
CA ARG A 39 7.01 1.41 -7.72
C ARG A 39 6.16 0.38 -8.45
N GLU A 40 5.27 0.86 -9.30
CA GLU A 40 4.43 0.01 -10.14
C GLU A 40 4.38 0.56 -11.56
N LYS A 41 4.22 -0.34 -12.51
CA LYS A 41 3.91 -0.01 -13.89
C LYS A 41 2.88 -0.99 -14.39
N ASN A 42 1.75 -0.48 -14.91
CA ASN A 42 0.68 -1.30 -15.49
C ASN A 42 0.10 -2.36 -14.53
N GLY A 43 -0.01 -2.04 -13.24
CA GLY A 43 -0.58 -2.95 -12.23
C GLY A 43 0.40 -4.01 -11.70
N GLU A 44 1.66 -3.99 -12.14
CA GLU A 44 2.70 -4.88 -11.63
C GLU A 44 3.80 -4.08 -10.92
N PHE A 45 4.34 -4.65 -9.83
CA PHE A 45 5.46 -4.05 -9.12
C PHE A 45 6.72 -4.09 -9.97
N GLU A 46 7.37 -2.93 -10.09
CA GLU A 46 8.57 -2.81 -10.90
C GLU A 46 9.71 -3.68 -10.35
N ARG A 47 10.49 -4.26 -11.28
CA ARG A 47 11.71 -5.01 -11.00
C ARG A 47 12.90 -4.36 -11.70
N ASN A 48 14.08 -4.49 -11.10
CA ASN A 48 15.31 -4.04 -11.71
C ASN A 48 15.80 -5.03 -12.80
N ALA A 49 16.90 -4.71 -13.47
CA ALA A 49 17.42 -5.49 -14.59
C ALA A 49 17.81 -6.94 -14.24
N ILE A 50 18.03 -7.25 -12.96
CA ILE A 50 18.37 -8.60 -12.46
C ILE A 50 17.15 -9.32 -11.86
N GLY A 51 15.95 -8.76 -11.98
CA GLY A 51 14.69 -9.36 -11.53
C GLY A 51 14.35 -9.14 -10.04
N HIS A 52 15.18 -8.39 -9.29
CA HIS A 52 14.86 -8.02 -7.91
C HIS A 52 13.84 -6.88 -7.86
N PRO A 53 13.11 -6.70 -6.74
CA PRO A 53 12.23 -5.55 -6.57
C PRO A 53 12.96 -4.22 -6.82
N ALA A 54 12.32 -3.30 -7.54
CA ALA A 54 12.85 -1.96 -7.72
C ALA A 54 12.96 -1.20 -6.37
N SER A 55 13.76 -0.14 -6.36
CA SER A 55 13.88 0.72 -5.18
C SER A 55 12.55 1.37 -4.83
N VAL A 56 12.26 1.47 -3.54
CA VAL A 56 11.05 2.11 -3.02
C VAL A 56 11.20 3.64 -3.00
N ILE A 57 10.07 4.34 -3.07
CA ILE A 57 10.00 5.78 -2.82
C ILE A 57 9.76 5.98 -1.32
N ARG A 58 10.51 6.88 -0.70
CA ARG A 58 10.39 7.23 0.72
C ARG A 58 9.98 8.70 0.83
N PRO A 59 8.68 9.02 0.82
CA PRO A 59 8.21 10.41 0.85
C PRO A 59 8.59 11.15 2.14
N GLY A 60 8.80 10.41 3.24
CA GLY A 60 8.99 11.01 4.56
C GLY A 60 7.70 11.63 5.08
N TYR A 61 7.81 12.41 6.15
CA TYR A 61 6.67 13.14 6.69
C TYR A 61 6.38 14.40 5.87
N PRO A 62 5.11 14.83 5.79
CA PRO A 62 4.74 16.12 5.20
C PRO A 62 5.52 17.27 5.84
N LYS A 63 5.86 18.28 5.04
CA LYS A 63 6.61 19.45 5.49
C LYS A 63 5.97 20.12 6.72
N ASP A 64 4.67 20.37 6.68
CA ASP A 64 3.94 21.03 7.77
C ASP A 64 4.02 20.24 9.08
N PHE A 65 4.00 18.91 9.01
CA PHE A 65 4.20 18.05 10.18
C PHE A 65 5.61 18.20 10.74
N LEU A 66 6.63 18.21 9.87
CA LEU A 66 8.02 18.38 10.28
C LEU A 66 8.24 19.74 10.96
N GLU A 67 7.68 20.81 10.42
CA GLU A 67 7.78 22.16 10.99
C GLU A 67 7.12 22.25 12.36
N GLU A 68 5.90 21.72 12.50
CA GLU A 68 5.18 21.69 13.77
C GLU A 68 5.90 20.80 14.80
N TYR A 69 6.47 19.67 14.37
CA TYR A 69 7.26 18.80 15.23
C TYR A 69 8.49 19.53 15.80
N VAL A 70 9.25 20.23 14.95
CA VAL A 70 10.41 21.02 15.39
C VAL A 70 9.98 22.09 16.40
N LYS A 71 8.89 22.82 16.11
CA LYS A 71 8.34 23.84 17.01
C LYS A 71 7.97 23.26 18.38
N GLN A 72 7.35 22.08 18.43
CA GLN A 72 7.00 21.41 19.68
C GLN A 72 8.23 20.94 20.47
N THR A 73 9.28 20.49 19.76
CA THR A 73 10.47 19.93 20.41
C THR A 73 11.51 20.98 20.82
N GLY A 74 11.47 22.17 20.21
CA GLY A 74 12.48 23.21 20.42
C GLY A 74 13.90 22.68 20.21
N ASP A 75 14.81 23.03 21.12
CA ASP A 75 16.21 22.58 21.07
C ASP A 75 16.46 21.21 21.72
N ARG A 76 15.41 20.45 22.08
CA ARG A 76 15.54 19.16 22.81
C ARG A 76 16.52 18.19 22.15
N TYR A 77 16.54 18.14 20.83
CA TYR A 77 17.37 17.21 20.04
C TYR A 77 18.58 17.88 19.39
N LYS A 78 18.81 19.17 19.65
CA LYS A 78 19.93 19.91 19.05
C LYS A 78 21.24 19.48 19.73
N ILE A 79 22.17 18.94 18.95
CA ILE A 79 23.52 18.65 19.42
C ILE A 79 24.22 19.99 19.66
N LYS A 80 24.75 20.19 20.86
CA LYS A 80 25.56 21.36 21.19
C LYS A 80 26.98 21.11 20.69
N GLU A 81 27.56 22.10 20.03
CA GLU A 81 28.99 22.15 19.72
C GLU A 81 29.84 22.21 20.99
#